data_AF-A0A832SEM4-F1
#
_entry.id   AF-A0A832SEM4-F1
#
_cell.length_a   1.000
_cell.length_b   1.000
_cell.length_c   1.000
_cell.angle_alpha   90.00
_cell.angle_beta   90.00
_cell.angle_gamma   90.00
#
_symmetry.space_group_name_H-M   'P 1'
#
loop_
_entity.id
_entity.type
_entity.pdbx_description
1 polymer ?
#
loop_
_entity_poly.entity_id
_entity_poly.type
_entity_poly.pdbx_seq_one_letter_code
_entity_poly.pdbx_strand_id
1 'polypeptide(L)'
;KIIKSLFSNDRKTQYAVIRAIEIIGEASKNLPIEVKEKYRDIPWRDMATMRDRLIHGYFGVDLIILWDTIKQDIPPLIPIFRFILTEME
;
A
#
# COMPACT_ATOMS: atom_id res chain seq x y z
N LYS A 1 3.54 4.21 -19.63
CA LYS A 1 3.00 3.08 -18.83
C LYS A 1 4.15 2.14 -18.52
N ILE A 2 4.53 1.97 -17.24
CA ILE A 2 5.45 0.87 -16.87
C ILE A 2 4.72 -0.45 -17.16
N ILE A 3 5.39 -1.39 -17.82
CA ILE A 3 4.86 -2.74 -18.10
C ILE A 3 5.49 -3.69 -17.08
N LYS A 4 4.76 -4.74 -16.66
CA LYS A 4 5.18 -5.70 -15.61
C LYS A 4 6.60 -6.24 -15.81
N SER A 5 7.00 -6.48 -17.06
CA SER A 5 8.36 -6.93 -17.42
C SER A 5 9.44 -5.89 -17.14
N LEU A 6 9.17 -4.60 -17.37
CA LEU A 6 10.11 -3.51 -17.06
C LEU A 6 10.25 -3.33 -15.55
N PHE A 7 9.14 -3.42 -14.81
CA PHE A 7 9.18 -3.38 -13.35
C PHE A 7 9.98 -4.53 -12.75
N SER A 8 9.82 -5.74 -13.28
CA SER A 8 10.51 -6.94 -12.78
C SER A 8 12.03 -6.89 -12.96
N ASN A 9 12.52 -6.08 -13.90
CA ASN A 9 13.96 -5.92 -14.17
C ASN A 9 14.57 -4.63 -13.56
N ASP A 10 13.77 -3.77 -12.94
CA ASP A 10 14.24 -2.54 -12.31
C ASP A 10 14.21 -2.64 -10.78
N ARG A 11 15.31 -3.16 -10.21
CA ARG A 11 15.48 -3.30 -8.76
C ARG A 11 15.34 -2.00 -8.00
N LYS A 12 15.81 -0.87 -8.56
CA LYS A 12 15.70 0.43 -7.90
C LYS A 12 14.22 0.81 -7.74
N THR A 13 13.44 0.65 -8.81
CA THR A 13 12.00 0.90 -8.77
C THR A 13 11.27 -0.06 -7.83
N GLN A 14 11.66 -1.33 -7.78
CA GLN A 14 11.11 -2.30 -6.82
C GLN A 14 11.35 -1.86 -5.38
N TYR A 15 12.58 -1.51 -5.00
CA TYR A 15 12.89 -1.04 -3.65
C TYR A 15 12.13 0.24 -3.30
N ALA A 16 12.01 1.18 -4.23
CA ALA A 16 11.23 2.40 -4.02
C ALA A 16 9.74 2.10 -3.78
N VAL A 17 9.15 1.18 -4.55
CA VAL A 17 7.75 0.77 -4.40
C VAL A 17 7.53 0.02 -3.09
N ILE A 18 8.41 -0.93 -2.74
CA ILE A 18 8.35 -1.65 -1.46
C ILE A 18 8.36 -0.65 -0.31
N ARG A 19 9.29 0.31 -0.34
CA ARG A 19 9.38 1.33 0.71
C ARG A 19 8.13 2.19 0.81
N ALA A 20 7.52 2.56 -0.32
CA ALA A 20 6.28 3.33 -0.32
C ALA A 20 5.13 2.54 0.33
N ILE A 21 5.01 1.24 0.04
CA ILE A 21 3.96 0.38 0.62
C ILE A 21 4.20 0.16 2.12
N GLU A 22 5.45 0.00 2.56
CA GLU A 22 5.78 -0.05 4.00
C GLU A 22 5.31 1.21 4.73
N ILE A 23 5.53 2.40 4.15
CA ILE A 23 5.09 3.67 4.73
C ILE A 23 3.56 3.72 4.83
N ILE A 24 2.84 3.29 3.79
CA ILE A 24 1.37 3.24 3.79
C ILE A 24 0.85 2.31 4.88
N GLY A 25 1.45 1.12 5.02
CA GLY A 25 1.05 0.15 6.04
C GLY A 25 1.34 0.63 7.47
N GLU A 26 2.50 1.27 7.69
CA GLU A 26 2.85 1.87 8.98
C GLU A 26 1.91 3.03 9.34
N ALA A 27 1.61 3.92 8.39
CA ALA A 27 0.65 5.00 8.60
C ALA A 27 -0.74 4.46 8.93
N SER A 28 -1.21 3.45 8.18
CA SER A 28 -2.49 2.79 8.42
C SER A 28 -2.57 2.16 9.81
N LYS A 29 -1.49 1.55 10.29
CA LYS A 29 -1.41 0.96 11.63
C LYS A 29 -1.50 2.00 12.74
N ASN A 30 -0.89 3.17 12.53
CA ASN A 30 -0.82 4.24 13.54
C ASN A 30 -2.03 5.19 13.56
N LEU A 31 -2.99 5.04 12.64
CA LEU A 31 -4.24 5.82 12.70
C LEU A 31 -5.05 5.50 13.98
N PRO A 32 -5.72 6.50 14.58
CA PRO A 32 -6.62 6.29 15.72
C PRO A 32 -7.72 5.28 15.40
N ILE A 33 -8.19 4.57 16.42
CA ILE A 33 -9.21 3.53 16.23
C ILE A 33 -10.53 4.13 15.72
N GLU A 34 -10.87 5.34 16.17
CA GLU A 34 -12.06 6.08 15.79
C GLU A 34 -12.08 6.40 14.29
N VAL A 35 -10.92 6.72 13.71
CA VAL A 35 -10.79 6.97 12.26
C VAL A 35 -10.99 5.68 11.47
N LYS A 36 -10.35 4.58 11.92
CA LYS A 36 -10.51 3.26 11.30
C LYS A 36 -11.95 2.76 11.38
N GLU A 37 -12.62 3.02 12.50
CA GLU A 37 -14.01 2.67 12.72
C GLU A 37 -15.00 3.56 11.96
N LYS A 38 -14.65 4.83 11.69
CA LYS A 38 -15.46 5.71 10.85
C LYS A 38 -15.42 5.26 9.38
N TYR A 39 -14.26 4.82 8.91
CA TYR A 39 -14.03 4.44 7.52
C TYR A 39 -13.70 2.94 7.38
N ARG A 40 -14.64 2.06 7.79
CA ARG A 40 -14.42 0.60 7.88
C ARG A 40 -14.24 -0.11 6.54
N ASP A 41 -14.73 0.49 5.46
CA ASP A 41 -14.64 -0.08 4.11
C ASP A 41 -13.21 0.01 3.54
N ILE A 42 -12.34 0.81 4.17
CA ILE A 42 -10.92 0.84 3.82
C ILE A 42 -10.22 -0.37 4.43
N PRO A 43 -9.40 -1.11 3.67
CA PRO A 43 -8.73 -2.33 4.14
C PRO A 43 -7.50 -2.03 5.02
N TRP A 44 -7.71 -1.34 6.16
CA TRP A 44 -6.64 -0.92 7.08
C TRP A 44 -5.75 -2.08 7.53
N ARG A 45 -6.37 -3.22 7.83
CA ARG A 45 -5.68 -4.43 8.28
C ARG A 45 -4.80 -5.02 7.20
N ASP A 46 -5.26 -5.01 5.95
CA ASP A 46 -4.50 -5.57 4.83
C ASP A 46 -3.29 -4.70 4.52
N MET A 47 -3.43 -3.37 4.57
CA MET A 47 -2.30 -2.44 4.43
C MET A 47 -1.23 -2.67 5.53
N ALA A 48 -1.65 -2.83 6.78
CA ALA A 48 -0.72 -3.14 7.88
C ALA A 48 -0.05 -4.52 7.69
N THR A 49 -0.83 -5.53 7.29
CA THR A 49 -0.34 -6.90 7.06
C THR A 49 0.66 -6.95 5.90
N MET A 50 0.42 -6.17 4.84
CA MET A 50 1.32 -6.08 3.69
C MET A 50 2.68 -5.53 4.11
N ARG A 51 2.72 -4.49 4.96
CA ARG A 51 3.95 -3.98 5.54
C ARG A 51 4.69 -5.06 6.34
N ASP A 52 4.00 -5.79 7.21
CA ASP A 52 4.63 -6.82 8.03
C ASP A 52 5.22 -7.95 7.16
N ARG A 53 4.56 -8.30 6.05
CA ARG A 53 5.10 -9.26 5.07
C ARG A 53 6.33 -8.73 4.34
N LEU A 54 6.34 -7.47 3.92
CA LEU A 54 7.45 -6.88 3.17
C LEU A 54 8.72 -6.73 4.02
N ILE A 55 8.58 -6.30 5.28
CA ILE A 55 9.74 -6.08 6.16
C ILE A 55 10.34 -7.38 6.71
N HIS A 56 9.54 -8.45 6.86
CA HIS A 56 10.01 -9.74 7.37
C HIS A 56 10.31 -10.75 6.24
N GLY A 57 9.75 -10.56 5.06
CA GLY A 57 9.88 -11.43 3.88
C GLY A 57 10.83 -10.91 2.81
N TYR A 58 11.76 -9.99 3.14
CA TYR A 58 12.62 -9.29 2.18
C TYR A 58 13.49 -10.22 1.29
N PHE A 59 13.70 -11.47 1.68
CA PHE A 59 14.38 -12.48 0.86
C PHE A 59 13.52 -13.09 -0.26
N GLY A 60 12.20 -12.88 -0.25
CA GLY A 60 11.25 -13.54 -1.14
C GLY A 60 9.99 -12.71 -1.41
N VAL A 61 10.16 -11.41 -1.70
CA VAL A 61 9.03 -10.56 -2.10
C VAL A 61 8.49 -11.04 -3.45
N ASP A 62 7.21 -11.44 -3.47
CA ASP A 62 6.52 -11.80 -4.70
C ASP A 62 6.22 -10.53 -5.53
N LEU A 63 6.98 -10.36 -6.62
CA LEU A 63 6.84 -9.22 -7.54
C LEU A 63 5.49 -9.21 -8.27
N ILE A 64 4.78 -10.33 -8.36
CA ILE A 64 3.41 -10.39 -8.90
C ILE A 64 2.47 -9.71 -7.93
N ILE A 65 2.50 -10.09 -6.66
CA ILE A 65 1.67 -9.47 -5.61
C ILE A 65 1.96 -7.98 -5.51
N LEU A 66 3.25 -7.60 -5.52
CA LEU A 66 3.67 -6.19 -5.47
C LEU A 66 3.12 -5.39 -6.66
N TRP A 67 3.16 -5.97 -7.86
CA TRP A 67 2.64 -5.37 -9.08
C TRP A 67 1.11 -5.20 -9.03
N ASP A 68 0.40 -6.22 -8.56
CA ASP A 68 -1.05 -6.17 -8.46
C ASP A 68 -1.49 -5.16 -7.40
N THR A 69 -0.77 -5.08 -6.28
CA THR A 69 -1.00 -4.07 -5.23
C THR A 69 -0.96 -2.64 -5.81
N ILE A 70 0.09 -2.31 -6.59
CA ILE A 70 0.23 -0.95 -7.15
C ILE A 70 -0.71 -0.67 -8.33
N LYS A 71 -1.24 -1.70 -9.00
CA LYS A 71 -2.09 -1.54 -10.19
C LYS A 71 -3.57 -1.69 -9.92
N GLN A 72 -3.95 -2.45 -8.90
CA GLN A 72 -5.32 -2.87 -8.65
C GLN A 72 -5.79 -2.39 -7.29
N ASP A 73 -4.98 -2.57 -6.24
CA ASP A 73 -5.45 -2.34 -4.86
C ASP A 73 -5.31 -0.87 -4.42
N ILE A 74 -4.19 -0.22 -4.75
CA ILE A 74 -3.94 1.19 -4.35
C ILE A 74 -4.81 2.19 -5.12
N PRO A 75 -4.96 2.12 -6.47
CA PRO A 75 -5.64 3.18 -7.21
C PRO A 75 -7.09 3.47 -6.75
N PRO A 76 -7.93 2.47 -6.41
CA PRO A 76 -9.28 2.72 -5.88
C PRO A 76 -9.30 3.46 -4.53
N LEU A 77 -8.23 3.37 -3.73
CA LEU A 77 -8.16 4.05 -2.43
C LEU A 77 -7.87 5.54 -2.54
N ILE A 78 -7.22 5.98 -3.62
CA ILE A 78 -6.85 7.40 -3.83
C ILE A 78 -8.04 8.36 -3.74
N PRO A 79 -9.15 8.16 -4.49
CA PRO A 79 -10.30 9.05 -4.38
C PRO A 79 -10.95 9.01 -2.99
N ILE A 80 -10.95 7.87 -2.32
CA ILE A 80 -11.50 7.73 -0.96
C ILE A 80 -10.68 8.58 0.02
N PHE A 81 -9.36 8.47 0.00
CA PHE A 81 -8.50 9.29 0.86
C PHE A 81 -8.61 10.79 0.56
N ARG A 82 -8.77 11.17 -0.71
CA ARG A 82 -9.03 12.58 -1.08
C ARG A 82 -10.33 13.08 -0.47
N PHE A 83 -11.40 12.29 -0.54
CA PHE A 83 -12.67 12.62 0.09
C PHE A 83 -12.53 12.78 1.61
N ILE A 84 -11.86 11.84 2.28
CA ILE A 84 -11.62 11.90 3.73
C ILE A 84 -10.84 13.17 4.11
N LEU A 85 -9.81 13.54 3.35
CA LEU A 85 -9.06 14.77 3.60
C LEU A 85 -9.96 16.01 3.52
N THR A 86 -10.86 16.07 2.53
CA THR A 86 -11.83 17.17 2.40
C THR A 86 -12.89 17.17 3.51
N GLU A 87 -13.28 16.02 4.05
CA GLU A 87 -14.19 15.97 5.22
C GLU A 87 -13.54 16.43 6.54
N MET A 88 -12.20 16.42 6.59
CA MET A 88 -11.42 16.75 7.79
C MET A 88 -10.90 18.19 7.79
N GLU A 89 -10.96 18.89 6.66
CA GLU A 89 -10.70 20.34 6.52
C GLU A 89 -11.95 21.17 6.84
#